data_AF-C5CB05-F1
#
_entry.id   AF-C5CB05-F1
#
_cell.length_a   1.000
_cell.length_b   1.000
_cell.length_c   1.000
_cell.angle_alpha   90.00
_cell.angle_beta   90.00
_cell.angle_gamma   90.00
#
_symmetry.space_group_name_H-M   'P 1'
#
loop_
_entity.id
_entity.type
_entity.pdbx_description
1 polymer ?
#
loop_
_entity_poly.entity_id
_entity_poly.type
_entity_poly.pdbx_seq_one_letter_code
_entity_poly.pdbx_strand_id
1 'polypeptide(L)' 'MKYPLVRELAAVGIPVTVTCRVLKLTRQPYYRWLATPVTDAELELSPA' A
#
# COMPACT_ATOMS: atom_id res chain seq x y z
N MET A 1 -3.81 -7.59 5.03
CA MET A 1 -2.49 -7.03 4.66
C MET A 1 -2.67 -5.57 4.31
N LYS A 2 -1.76 -4.68 4.76
CA LYS A 2 -1.77 -3.24 4.47
C LYS A 2 -0.60 -2.91 3.52
N TYR A 3 -0.78 -1.97 2.60
CA TYR A 3 0.25 -1.59 1.60
C TYR A 3 0.55 -0.07 1.57
N PRO A 4 0.84 0.57 2.73
CA PRO A 4 1.01 2.03 2.82
C PRO A 4 2.16 2.52 1.93
N LEU A 5 3.33 1.87 2.01
CA LEU A 5 4.50 2.19 1.20
C LEU A 5 4.24 2.11 -0.31
N VAL A 6 3.49 1.10 -0.77
CA VAL A 6 3.17 0.95 -2.20
C VAL A 6 2.25 2.08 -2.67
N ARG A 7 1.36 2.57 -1.79
CA ARG A 7 0.45 3.69 -2.08
C ARG A 7 1.18 5.03 -2.09
N GLU A 8 2.09 5.26 -1.14
CA GLU A 8 2.91 6.48 -1.07
C GLU A 8 3.82 6.61 -2.31
N LEU A 9 4.48 5.51 -2.70
CA LEU A 9 5.34 5.50 -3.88
C LEU A 9 4.52 5.71 -5.17
N ALA A 10 3.31 5.15 -5.25
CA ALA A 10 2.39 5.42 -6.35
C ALA A 10 1.95 6.89 -6.41
N ALA A 11 1.74 7.54 -5.26
CA ALA A 11 1.37 8.96 -5.19
C ALA A 11 2.46 9.90 -5.74
N VAL A 12 3.73 9.52 -5.60
CA VAL A 12 4.87 10.25 -6.19
C VAL A 12 5.23 9.79 -7.61
N GLY A 13 4.37 8.98 -8.24
CA GLY A 13 4.52 8.58 -9.65
C GLY A 13 5.35 7.31 -9.90
N ILE A 14 5.74 6.57 -8.85
CA ILE A 14 6.44 5.30 -9.02
C ILE A 14 5.43 4.21 -9.39
N PRO A 15 5.64 3.46 -10.49
CA PRO A 15 4.72 2.41 -10.88
C PRO A 15 4.62 1.32 -9.81
N VAL A 16 3.38 0.99 -9.41
CA VAL A 16 3.05 -0.09 -8.46
C VAL A 16 3.74 -1.41 -8.83
N THR A 17 3.88 -1.68 -10.14
CA THR A 17 4.52 -2.88 -10.67
C THR A 17 6.00 -2.99 -10.30
N VAL A 18 6.72 -1.86 -10.25
CA VAL A 18 8.13 -1.79 -9.84
C VAL A 18 8.24 -2.05 -8.35
N THR A 19 7.45 -1.34 -7.54
CA THR A 19 7.42 -1.51 -6.08
C THR A 19 7.02 -2.91 -5.66
N CYS A 20 5.97 -3.50 -6.25
CA CYS A 20 5.57 -4.88 -5.94
C CYS A 20 6.68 -5.88 -6.30
N ARG A 21 7.45 -5.65 -7.38
CA ARG A 21 8.58 -6.52 -7.75
C ARG A 21 9.73 -6.40 -6.75
N VAL A 22 10.11 -5.19 -6.36
CA VAL A 22 11.18 -4.93 -5.38
C VAL A 22 10.83 -5.51 -4.01
N LEU A 23 9.59 -5.29 -3.56
CA LEU A 23 9.09 -5.75 -2.27
C LEU A 23 8.63 -7.22 -2.28
N LYS A 24 8.74 -7.93 -3.42
CA LYS A 24 8.28 -9.31 -3.61
C LYS A 24 6.81 -9.52 -3.21
N LEU A 25 5.97 -8.52 -3.46
CA LEU A 25 4.53 -8.53 -3.17
C LEU A 25 3.72 -8.95 -4.40
N THR A 26 2.64 -9.67 -4.16
CA THR A 26 1.66 -9.99 -5.22
C THR A 26 0.73 -8.80 -5.46
N ARG A 27 0.39 -8.53 -6.73
CA ARG A 27 -0.49 -7.41 -7.12
C ARG A 27 -1.95 -7.62 -6.73
N GLN A 28 -2.41 -8.87 -6.72
CA GLN A 28 -3.81 -9.21 -6.39
C GLN A 28 -4.26 -8.66 -5.03
N PRO A 29 -3.56 -8.94 -3.92
CA PRO A 29 -3.98 -8.44 -2.62
C PRO A 29 -3.77 -6.93 -2.48
N TYR A 30 -2.80 -6.34 -3.20
CA TYR A 30 -2.68 -4.88 -3.29
C TYR A 30 -3.93 -4.23 -3.88
N TYR A 31 -4.39 -4.70 -5.04
CA TYR A 31 -5.60 -4.15 -5.65
C TYR A 31 -6.87 -4.45 -4.84
N ARG A 32 -6.94 -5.59 -4.13
CA ARG A 32 -8.04 -5.86 -3.20
C ARG A 32 -8.04 -4.88 -2.01
N TRP A 33 -6.88 -4.57 -1.46
CA TRP A 33 -6.74 -3.58 -0.39
C TRP A 33 -7.03 -2.15 -0.88
N LEU A 34 -6.67 -1.83 -2.12
CA LEU A 34 -6.97 -0.53 -2.75
C LEU A 34 -8.48 -0.25 -2.85
N ALA A 35 -9.31 -1.30 -2.96
CA ALA A 35 -10.77 -1.17 -3.01
C ALA A 35 -11.40 -0.81 -1.65
N THR A 36 -10.72 -1.12 -0.55
CA THR A 36 -11.14 -0.79 0.82
C THR A 36 -9.94 -0.27 1.63
N PRO A 37 -9.40 0.91 1.27
CA PRO A 37 -8.22 1.43 1.92
C PRO A 37 -8.57 1.95 3.32
N VAL A 38 -7.87 1.45 4.34
CA VAL A 38 -7.90 2.04 5.68
C VAL A 38 -7.16 3.38 5.62
N THR A 39 -7.81 4.47 6.06
CA THR A 39 -7.25 5.83 6.07
C THR A 39 -6.07 5.97 7.02
N ASP A 40 -5.11 6.85 6.72
CA ASP A 40 -3.92 7.10 7.57
C ASP A 40 -4.27 7.45 9.02
N ALA A 41 -5.40 8.12 9.25
CA ALA A 41 -5.90 8.44 10.58
C ALA A 41 -6.17 7.19 11.45
N GLU A 42 -6.46 6.04 10.83
CA GLU A 42 -6.64 4.75 11.50
C GLU A 42 -5.34 3.91 11.50
N LEU A 43 -4.28 4.43 10.88
CA LEU A 43 -2.91 3.89 10.98
C LEU A 43 -2.13 4.53 12.13
N GLU A 44 -2.28 5.84 12.37
CA GLU A 44 -1.60 6.54 13.47
C GLU A 44 -2.18 6.21 14.86
N LEU A 45 -3.43 5.73 14.93
CA LEU A 45 -4.15 5.51 16.19
C LEU A 45 -3.85 4.16 16.86
N SER A 46 -2.66 3.59 16.66
CA SER A 46 -2.14 2.47 17.45
C SER A 46 -1.00 2.93 18.35
N PRO A 47 -1.27 3.63 19.47
CA PRO A 47 -0.28 3.71 20.54
C PRO A 47 -0.16 2.30 21.13
N ALA A 48 1.02 1.72 20.97
CA ALA A 48 1.45 0.60 21.81
C ALA A 48 1.54 1.05 23.27
#